data_AF-A0A962E697-F1
#
_entry.id   AF-A0A962E697-F1
#
_cell.length_a   1.000
_cell.length_b   1.000
_cell.length_c   1.000
_cell.angle_alpha   90.00
_cell.angle_beta   90.00
_cell.angle_gamma   90.00
#
_symmetry.space_group_name_H-M   'P 1'
#
loop_
_entity.id
_entity.type
_entity.pdbx_description
1 polymer ?
#
loop_
_entity_poly.entity_id
_entity_poly.type
_entity_poly.pdbx_seq_one_letter_code
_entity_poly.pdbx_strand_id
1 'polypeptide(L)' 'MYDNDGNELKCPACGWRGLLEDFDQVVLLGTTHVHCPSCDANLGSREHVSQRAA' A
#
# COMPACT_ATOMS: atom_id res chain seq x y z
N MET A 1 26.04 -0.29 -2.78
CA MET A 1 24.99 0.18 -1.87
C MET A 1 23.71 -0.29 -2.53
N TYR A 2 22.97 -1.21 -1.93
CA TYR A 2 21.82 -1.80 -2.60
C TYR A 2 20.66 -0.81 -2.51
N ASP A 3 20.44 -0.07 -3.59
CA ASP A 3 19.21 0.66 -3.86
C ASP A 3 18.05 -0.37 -3.89
N ASN A 4 17.47 -0.66 -2.73
CA ASN A 4 16.23 -1.44 -2.61
C ASN A 4 15.03 -0.52 -2.89
N ASP A 5 15.10 0.28 -3.95
CA ASP A 5 14.12 1.32 -4.32
C ASP A 5 12.85 0.74 -5.00
N GLY A 6 12.77 -0.59 -5.13
CA GLY A 6 11.78 -1.25 -5.99
C GLY A 6 10.48 -1.70 -5.31
N ASN A 7 10.11 -1.18 -4.13
CA ASN A 7 8.87 -1.62 -3.48
C ASN A 7 8.19 -0.57 -2.58
N GLU A 8 8.51 0.71 -2.75
CA GLU A 8 7.85 1.79 -2.02
C GLU A 8 6.51 2.16 -2.68
N LEU A 9 5.43 1.90 -1.96
CA LEU A 9 4.10 2.31 -2.35
C LEU A 9 3.85 3.76 -1.93
N LYS A 10 3.43 4.59 -2.88
CA LYS A 10 3.00 5.96 -2.64
C LYS A 10 1.48 6.05 -2.58
N CYS A 11 0.95 6.57 -1.49
CA CYS A 11 -0.45 6.93 -1.37
C CYS A 11 -0.79 8.11 -2.30
N PRO A 12 -1.74 7.96 -3.24
CA PRO A 12 -2.13 9.04 -4.15
C PRO A 12 -2.94 10.14 -3.46
N ALA A 13 -3.55 9.88 -2.30
CA ALA A 13 -4.42 10.83 -1.61
C ALA A 13 -3.64 11.87 -0.78
N CYS A 14 -2.66 11.44 0.00
CA CYS A 14 -1.86 12.32 0.86
C CYS A 14 -0.37 12.39 0.49
N GLY A 15 0.09 11.58 -0.45
CA GLY A 15 1.49 11.52 -0.86
C GLY A 15 2.42 10.76 0.08
N TRP A 16 1.88 10.15 1.15
CA TRP A 16 2.63 9.29 2.07
C TRP A 16 3.28 8.11 1.33
N ARG A 17 4.48 7.71 1.75
CA ARG A 17 5.27 6.65 1.13
C ARG A 17 5.74 5.68 2.19
N GLY A 18 5.75 4.40 1.84
CA GLY A 18 6.23 3.33 2.70
C GLY A 18 6.21 2.02 1.92
N LEU A 19 6.66 0.94 2.53
CA LEU A 19 6.54 -0.38 1.93
C LEU A 19 5.09 -0.87 2.06
N LEU A 20 4.66 -1.82 1.23
CA LEU A 20 3.30 -2.40 1.32
C LEU A 20 2.96 -2.91 2.73
N GLU A 21 3.96 -3.39 3.46
CA GLU A 21 3.87 -3.86 4.86
C GLU A 21 3.64 -2.74 5.88
N ASP A 22 4.01 -1.49 5.58
CA ASP A 22 3.71 -0.34 6.42
C ASP A 22 2.27 0.18 6.23
N PHE A 23 1.53 -0.30 5.22
CA PHE A 23 0.14 0.07 5.01
C PHE A 23 -0.81 -0.79 5.86
N ASP A 24 -1.91 -0.18 6.30
CA ASP A 24 -2.96 -0.87 7.03
C ASP A 24 -3.64 -1.90 6.14
N GLN A 25 -3.78 -3.12 6.62
CA GLN A 25 -4.39 -4.23 5.87
C GLN A 25 -5.67 -4.67 6.56
N VAL A 26 -6.80 -4.45 5.89
CA VAL A 26 -8.15 -4.70 6.41
C VAL A 26 -8.80 -5.80 5.59
N VAL A 27 -9.32 -6.84 6.24
CA VAL A 27 -10.03 -7.93 5.54
C VAL A 27 -11.52 -7.58 5.45
N LEU A 28 -11.99 -7.38 4.22
CA LEU A 28 -13.38 -7.08 3.90
C LEU A 28 -13.94 -8.21 3.03
N LEU A 29 -14.95 -8.93 3.54
CA LEU A 29 -15.65 -9.98 2.80
C LEU A 29 -14.70 -11.05 2.18
N GLY A 30 -13.62 -11.39 2.89
CA GLY A 30 -12.62 -12.36 2.44
C GLY A 30 -11.54 -11.79 1.51
N THR A 31 -11.57 -10.49 1.20
CA THR A 31 -10.53 -9.81 0.43
C THR A 31 -9.72 -8.89 1.33
N THR A 32 -8.39 -8.97 1.26
CA THR A 32 -7.51 -8.01 1.96
C THR A 32 -7.44 -6.71 1.18
N HIS A 33 -7.89 -5.62 1.80
CA HIS A 33 -7.77 -4.25 1.32
C HIS A 33 -6.61 -3.55 2.02
N VAL A 34 -5.96 -2.64 1.30
CA VAL A 34 -4.84 -1.85 1.80
C VAL A 34 -5.31 -0.42 1.98
N HIS A 35 -5.07 0.14 3.16
CA HIS A 35 -5.42 1.49 3.54
C HIS A 35 -4.16 2.27 3.87
N CYS A 36 -4.18 3.56 3.55
CA CYS A 36 -3.08 4.45 3.91
C CYS A 36 -3.12 4.79 5.41
N PRO A 37 -2.05 4.52 6.17
CA PRO A 37 -2.03 4.79 7.61
C PRO A 37 -2.10 6.29 7.94
N SER A 38 -1.71 7.16 6.98
CA SER A 38 -1.68 8.61 7.19
C SER A 38 -3.02 9.31 6.94
N CYS A 39 -3.87 8.80 6.05
CA CYS A 39 -5.11 9.47 5.65
C CYS A 39 -6.32 8.54 5.54
N ASP A 40 -6.16 7.28 5.94
CA ASP A 40 -7.16 6.20 5.89
C ASP A 40 -7.70 5.88 4.48
N ALA A 41 -7.09 6.43 3.43
CA ALA A 41 -7.54 6.22 2.06
C ALA A 41 -7.43 4.75 1.66
N ASN A 42 -8.53 4.17 1.20
CA ASN A 42 -8.57 2.82 0.64
C ASN A 42 -7.83 2.79 -0.71
N LEU A 43 -6.70 2.08 -0.76
CA LEU A 43 -5.87 1.92 -1.95
C LEU A 43 -6.30 0.76 -2.83
N GLY A 44 -7.27 -0.04 -2.36
CA GLY A 44 -7.80 -1.21 -3.04
C GLY A 44 -7.27 -2.53 -2.47
N SER A 45 -7.53 -3.63 -3.17
CA SER A 45 -7.13 -4.97 -2.72
C SER A 45 -5.60 -5.14 -2.74
N ARG A 46 -5.05 -5.90 -1.79
CA ARG A 46 -3.61 -6.16 -1.65
C ARG A 46 -2.96 -6.66 -2.93
N GLU A 47 -3.64 -7.54 -3.68
CA GLU A 47 -3.15 -8.02 -4.98
C GLU A 47 -3.02 -6.89 -6.01
N HIS A 48 -3.97 -5.95 -6.02
CA HIS A 48 -3.97 -4.81 -6.93
C HIS A 48 -2.89 -3.79 -6.55
N VAL A 49 -2.67 -3.62 -5.25
CA VAL A 49 -1.66 -2.69 -4.72
C VAL A 49 -0.25 -3.26 -4.88
N SER A 50 -0.05 -4.57 -4.67
CA SER A 50 1.23 -5.24 -4.87
C SER A 50 1.69 -5.18 -6.33
N GLN A 51 0.77 -5.14 -7.30
CA GLN A 51 1.10 -4.93 -8.71
C GLN A 51 1.58 -3.50 -9.03
N ARG A 52 1.28 -2.52 -8.15
CA ARG A 52 1.65 -1.11 -8.34
C ARG A 52 2.97 -0.73 -7.65
N ALA A 53 3.42 -1.56 -6.72
CA ALA A 53 4.69 -1.37 -6.01
C ALA A 53 5.88 -2.00 -6.77
N ALA A 54 5.63 -2.76 -7.84
CA ALA A 54 6.64 -3.45 -8.67
C ALA A 54 7.12 -2.62 -9.87
#